data_AF-A0A0G0L814-F1
#
_entry.id   AF-A0A0G0L814-F1
#
_cell.length_a   1.000
_cell.length_b   1.000
_cell.length_c   1.000
_cell.angle_alpha   90.00
_cell.angle_beta   90.00
_cell.angle_gamma   90.00
#
_symmetry.space_group_name_H-M   'P 1'
#
loop_
_entity.id
_entity.type
_entity.pdbx_description
1 polymer ?
#
loop_
_entity_poly.entity_id
_entity_poly.type
_entity_poly.pdbx_seq_one_letter_code
_entity_poly.pdbx_strand_id
1 'polypeptide(L)'
;MYIIIADSALSLIIGTAIASRQIPDYRGFLVVMAACFMGVLPDLIEAPYYMLNITSDFITKYWIPFKKSLQVDTTPVIGIVTQIVVVAVALLWIVS
;
A
#
# COMPACT_ATOMS: atom_id res chain seq x y z
N MET A 1 16.34 4.50 -3.15
CA MET A 1 15.51 5.62 -3.64
C MET A 1 14.82 5.29 -4.96
N TYR A 2 15.54 4.96 -6.03
CA TYR A 2 14.93 4.67 -7.34
C TYR A 2 13.91 3.53 -7.34
N ILE A 3 14.13 2.48 -6.55
CA ILE A 3 13.19 1.35 -6.43
C ILE A 3 11.84 1.80 -5.86
N ILE A 4 11.84 2.64 -4.82
CA ILE A 4 10.61 3.14 -4.17
C ILE A 4 9.83 4.04 -5.13
N ILE A 5 10.53 4.90 -5.87
CA ILE A 5 9.93 5.79 -6.86
C ILE A 5 9.32 4.96 -8.00
N ALA A 6 10.05 3.97 -8.51
CA ALA A 6 9.57 3.10 -9.57
C ALA A 6 8.35 2.29 -9.12
N ASP A 7 8.39 1.71 -7.92
CA ASP A 7 7.29 0.93 -7.34
C ASP A 7 6.03 1.80 -7.14
N SER A 8 6.20 3.00 -6.58
CA SER A 8 5.09 3.95 -6.36
C SER A 8 4.50 4.45 -7.67
N ALA A 9 5.34 4.76 -8.67
CA ALA A 9 4.89 5.22 -9.98
C ALA A 9 4.13 4.10 -10.73
N LEU A 10 4.65 2.88 -10.68
CA LEU A 10 4.04 1.72 -11.33
C LEU A 10 2.71 1.36 -10.66
N SER A 11 2.66 1.43 -9.32
CA SER A 11 1.42 1.27 -8.54
C SER A 11 0.37 2.32 -8.91
N LEU A 12 0.74 3.60 -9.05
CA LEU A 12 -0.18 4.67 -9.45
C LEU A 12 -0.71 4.47 -10.87
N ILE A 13 0.16 4.10 -11.83
CA ILE A 13 -0.23 3.88 -13.23
C ILE A 13 -1.20 2.70 -13.32
N ILE A 14 -0.87 1.57 -12.69
CA ILE A 14 -1.71 0.38 -12.73
C ILE A 14 -3.04 0.60 -12.00
N GLY A 15 -3.01 1.20 -10.80
CA GLY A 15 -4.22 1.51 -10.03
C GLY A 15 -5.17 2.43 -10.79
N THR A 16 -4.63 3.48 -11.43
CA THR A 16 -5.43 4.39 -12.28
C THR A 16 -5.98 3.69 -13.52
N ALA A 17 -5.19 2.80 -14.14
CA ALA A 17 -5.62 2.02 -15.29
C ALA A 17 -6.72 0.99 -14.95
N ILE A 18 -6.73 0.46 -13.72
CA ILE A 18 -7.81 -0.40 -13.23
C ILE A 18 -9.05 0.44 -12.91
N ALA A 19 -8.89 1.58 -12.22
CA ALA A 19 -10.00 2.47 -11.89
C ALA A 19 -10.72 2.97 -13.14
N SER A 20 -9.98 3.32 -14.21
CA SER A 20 -10.56 3.83 -15.45
C SER A 20 -11.50 2.83 -16.15
N ARG A 21 -11.40 1.53 -15.86
CA ARG A 21 -12.33 0.50 -16.37
C ARG A 21 -13.73 0.59 -15.78
N GLN A 22 -13.93 1.33 -14.69
CA GLN A 22 -15.25 1.53 -14.08
C GLN A 22 -16.06 2.66 -14.74
N ILE A 23 -15.45 3.45 -15.64
CA ILE A 23 -16.17 4.50 -16.38
C ILE A 23 -17.22 3.85 -17.30
N PRO A 24 -18.47 4.36 -17.37
CA PRO A 24 -18.95 5.67 -16.92
C PRO A 24 -19.40 5.77 -15.46
N ASP A 25 -19.32 4.70 -14.66
CA ASP A 25 -19.62 4.78 -13.23
C ASP A 25 -18.48 5.48 -12.46
N TYR A 26 -18.61 6.81 -12.36
CA TYR A 26 -17.68 7.65 -11.60
C TYR A 26 -17.64 7.30 -10.11
N ARG A 27 -18.70 6.69 -9.54
CA ARG A 27 -18.66 6.25 -8.14
C ARG A 27 -17.71 5.06 -7.99
N GLY A 28 -17.83 4.07 -8.88
CA GLY A 28 -16.91 2.93 -8.96
C GLY A 28 -15.45 3.37 -9.15
N PHE A 29 -15.21 4.33 -10.04
CA PHE A 29 -13.88 4.93 -10.22
C PHE A 29 -13.30 5.50 -8.92
N LEU A 30 -14.08 6.34 -8.21
CA LEU A 30 -13.63 6.98 -6.97
C LEU A 30 -13.38 5.96 -5.85
N VAL A 31 -14.21 4.93 -5.75
CA VAL A 31 -14.01 3.86 -4.75
C VAL A 31 -12.71 3.11 -5.01
N VAL A 32 -12.41 2.74 -6.25
CA VAL A 32 -11.16 2.05 -6.61
C VAL A 32 -9.95 2.95 -6.34
N MET A 33 -10.01 4.23 -6.74
CA MET A 33 -8.92 5.19 -6.47
C MET A 33 -8.70 5.40 -4.97
N ALA A 34 -9.77 5.53 -4.19
CA ALA A 34 -9.69 5.67 -2.73
C ALA A 34 -9.12 4.41 -2.08
N ALA A 35 -9.52 3.22 -2.54
CA ALA A 35 -8.98 1.96 -2.04
C ALA A 35 -7.46 1.84 -2.33
N CYS A 36 -7.03 2.15 -3.55
CA CYS A 36 -5.60 2.17 -3.90
C CYS A 36 -4.81 3.19 -3.06
N PHE A 37 -5.35 4.40 -2.87
CA PHE A 37 -4.73 5.42 -2.04
C PHE A 37 -4.59 4.99 -0.58
N MET A 38 -5.66 4.46 0.01
CA MET A 38 -5.65 3.98 1.41
C MET A 38 -4.67 2.82 1.62
N GLY A 39 -4.43 2.00 0.60
CA GLY A 39 -3.44 0.92 0.65
C GLY A 39 -2.00 1.43 0.77
N VAL A 40 -1.66 2.52 0.06
CA VAL A 40 -0.29 3.10 0.06
C VAL A 40 -0.12 4.20 1.11
N LEU A 41 -1.21 4.66 1.73
CA LEU A 41 -1.21 5.73 2.72
C LEU A 41 -0.18 5.55 3.86
N PRO A 42 -0.01 4.35 4.47
CA PRO A 42 1.00 4.16 5.51
C PRO A 42 2.42 4.41 5.03
N ASP A 43 2.74 3.97 3.81
CA ASP A 43 4.07 4.16 3.21
C ASP A 43 4.30 5.61 2.80
N LEU A 44 3.25 6.32 2.39
CA LEU A 44 3.31 7.76 2.09
C LEU A 44 3.54 8.61 3.36
N ILE A 45 3.00 8.20 4.51
CA ILE A 45 3.24 8.85 5.81
C ILE A 45 4.71 8.65 6.25
N GLU A 46 5.30 7.51 5.91
CA GLU A 46 6.69 7.18 6.24
C GLU A 46 7.71 7.73 5.25
N ALA A 47 7.33 7.99 3.99
CA ALA A 47 8.23 8.49 2.97
C ALA A 47 8.95 9.81 3.36
N PRO A 48 8.30 10.83 3.95
CA PRO A 48 9.00 12.04 4.42
C PRO A 48 10.04 11.75 5.51
N TYR A 49 9.74 10.78 6.39
CA TYR A 49 10.66 10.37 7.45
C TYR A 49 11.91 9.70 6.88
N TYR A 50 11.73 8.72 5.98
CA TYR A 50 12.86 7.96 5.42
C TYR A 50 13.59 8.65 4.25
N MET A 51 12.90 9.47 3.44
CA MET A 51 13.48 10.11 2.25
C MET A 51 13.99 11.52 2.52
N LEU A 52 13.33 12.29 3.38
CA LEU A 52 13.66 13.69 3.64
C LEU A 52 14.34 13.92 5.00
N ASN A 53 14.53 12.86 5.81
CA ASN A 53 15.00 12.94 7.19
C ASN A 53 14.18 13.92 8.06
N ILE A 54 12.93 14.19 7.67
CA ILE A 54 12.03 15.05 8.42
C ILE A 54 11.49 14.21 9.57
N THR A 55 12.09 14.39 10.73
CA THR A 55 11.66 13.73 11.96
C THR A 55 10.52 14.53 12.59
N SER A 56 9.40 13.87 12.81
CA SER A 56 8.30 14.39 13.60
C SER A 56 8.13 13.48 14.81
N ASP A 57 8.00 14.06 16.00
CA ASP A 57 7.76 13.31 17.22
C ASP A 57 6.55 12.37 17.09
N PHE A 58 5.56 12.74 16.28
CA PHE A 58 4.41 11.87 16.01
C PHE A 58 4.81 10.58 15.29
N ILE A 59 5.60 10.68 14.22
CA ILE A 59 6.00 9.55 13.41
C ILE A 59 6.90 8.61 14.21
N THR A 60 7.92 9.16 14.85
CA THR A 60 8.94 8.37 15.55
C THR A 60 8.41 7.74 16.83
N LYS A 61 7.53 8.43 17.57
CA LYS A 61 7.06 7.99 18.89
C LYS A 61 5.76 7.18 18.85
N TYR A 62 4.89 7.42 17.87
CA TYR A 62 3.57 6.77 17.82
C TYR A 62 3.38 5.95 16.55
N TRP A 63 3.71 6.48 15.37
CA TRP A 63 3.44 5.80 14.10
C TRP A 63 4.31 4.56 13.86
N ILE A 64 5.64 4.70 13.96
CA ILE A 64 6.58 3.60 13.73
C ILE A 64 6.38 2.45 14.75
N PRO A 65 6.25 2.72 16.07
CA PRO A 65 5.97 1.66 17.04
C PRO A 65 4.62 0.97 16.82
N PHE A 66 3.60 1.73 16.42
CA PHE A 66 2.28 1.18 16.07
C PHE A 66 2.37 0.24 14.87
N LYS A 67 3.01 0.66 13.76
CA LYS A 67 3.22 -0.21 12.60
C LYS A 67 4.01 -1.46 12.96
N LYS A 68 5.08 -1.31 13.76
CA LYS A 68 5.88 -2.45 14.22
C LYS A 68 5.11 -3.38 15.14
N SER A 69 4.14 -2.90 15.91
CA SER A 69 3.27 -3.74 16.74
C SER A 69 2.27 -4.58 15.92
N LEU A 70 1.91 -4.11 14.73
CA LEU A 70 1.05 -4.81 13.77
C LEU A 70 1.83 -5.79 12.89
N GLN A 71 3.10 -5.49 12.61
CA GLN A 71 3.99 -6.35 11.85
C GLN A 71 4.53 -7.47 12.74
N VAL A 72 4.17 -8.71 12.44
CA VAL A 72 4.78 -9.88 13.07
C VAL A 72 6.20 -10.05 12.51
N ASP A 73 7.21 -10.02 13.38
CA ASP A 73 8.58 -10.38 13.01
C ASP A 73 8.60 -11.84 12.56
N THR A 74 8.63 -12.05 11.24
CA THR A 74 8.64 -13.36 10.60
C THR A 74 9.82 -13.47 9.66
N THR A 75 10.20 -14.70 9.31
CA THR A 75 11.28 -14.90 8.33
C THR A 75 10.80 -14.44 6.94
N PRO A 76 11.70 -13.91 6.09
CA PRO A 76 11.32 -13.42 4.76
C PRO A 76 10.55 -14.46 3.94
N VAL A 77 10.91 -15.74 4.08
CA VAL A 77 10.25 -16.86 3.38
C VAL A 77 8.79 -16.99 3.82
N ILE A 78 8.52 -17.03 5.14
CA ILE A 78 7.15 -17.17 5.66
C ILE A 78 6.33 -15.92 5.32
N GLY A 79 6.92 -14.73 5.46
CA GLY A 79 6.27 -13.47 5.11
C GLY A 79 5.80 -13.44 3.65
N ILE A 80 6.68 -13.75 2.70
CA ILE A 80 6.35 -13.76 1.27
C ILE A 80 5.27 -14.81 0.96
N VAL A 81 5.37 -16.02 1.51
CA VAL A 81 4.36 -17.07 1.29
C VAL A 81 2.99 -16.63 1.78
N THR A 82 2.91 -16.09 3.00
CA THR A 82 1.63 -15.60 3.54
C THR A 82 1.06 -14.45 2.73
N GLN A 83 1.88 -13.51 2.26
CA GLN A 83 1.43 -12.42 1.37
C GLN A 83 0.87 -12.96 0.05
N ILE A 84 1.55 -13.89 -0.60
CA ILE A 84 1.08 -14.51 -1.84
C ILE A 84 -0.27 -15.20 -1.61
N VAL A 85 -0.42 -15.97 -0.53
CA VAL A 85 -1.68 -16.65 -0.20
C VAL A 85 -2.81 -15.65 0.04
N VAL A 86 -2.56 -14.59 0.82
CA VAL A 86 -3.57 -13.55 1.08
C VAL A 86 -4.01 -12.86 -0.21
N VAL A 87 -3.06 -12.49 -1.08
CA VAL A 87 -3.38 -11.87 -2.38
C VAL A 87 -4.17 -12.84 -3.26
N ALA A 88 -3.76 -14.10 -3.35
CA ALA A 88 -4.46 -15.11 -4.15
C ALA A 88 -5.90 -15.36 -3.66
N VAL A 89 -6.09 -15.48 -2.34
CA VAL A 89 -7.42 -15.66 -1.73
C VAL A 89 -8.30 -14.42 -1.95
N ALA A 90 -7.74 -13.22 -1.81
CA ALA A 90 -8.46 -11.98 -2.09
C ALA A 90 -8.89 -11.89 -3.56
N LEU A 91 -8.01 -12.26 -4.50
CA LEU A 91 -8.34 -12.30 -5.93
C LEU A 91 -9.41 -13.36 -6.24
N LEU A 92 -9.32 -14.55 -5.64
CA LEU A 92 -10.35 -15.59 -5.76
C LEU A 92 -11.71 -15.08 -5.26
N TRP A 93 -11.75 -14.40 -4.12
CA TRP A 93 -12.97 -13.80 -3.59
C TRP A 93 -13.54 -12.76 -4.56
N ILE A 94 -12.71 -11.87 -5.09
CA ILE A 94 -13.15 -10.80 -5.99
C ILE A 94 -13.73 -11.35 -7.31
N VAL A 95 -13.24 -12.51 -7.77
CA VAL A 95 -13.67 -13.15 -9.03
C VAL A 95 -14.83 -14.16 -8.84
N SER A 96 -15.15 -14.53 -7.61
CA SER A 96 -16.26 -15.44 -7.26
C SER A 96 -17.60 -14.69 -7.21
#